data_AF-A0AAV7CL76-F1
#
_entry.id   AF-A0AAV7CL76-F1
#
_cell.length_a   1.000
_cell.length_b   1.000
_cell.length_c   1.000
_cell.angle_alpha   90.00
_cell.angle_beta   90.00
_cell.angle_gamma   90.00
#
_symmetry.space_group_name_H-M   'P 1'
#
loop_
_entity.id
_entity.type
_entity.pdbx_description
1 polymer ?
#
loop_
_entity_poly.entity_id
_entity_poly.type
_entity_poly.pdbx_seq_one_letter_code
_entity_poly.pdbx_strand_id
1 'polypeptide(L)'
;MIMALHIVFFQICVALISLPIHILALLGLWDRIAKRYLPYLLNKVTKNYNKYMKDHKKELFSNLSEFKGPDGELKVLDLGCGTGANFQFYPSGCKGGAFYFMEHVTADPSSWNYFFQIILDPTWKYIGDGCKLTKKTWKYLERSKFSDVKYKHVLAPFKWSPVRPHIYGHALK
;
A
#
# COMPACT_ATOMS: atom_id res chain seq x y z
N MET A 1 9.65 25.32 -11.40
CA MET A 1 11.13 25.26 -11.44
C MET A 1 11.73 25.18 -10.03
N ILE A 2 11.44 26.14 -9.14
CA ILE A 2 11.97 26.17 -7.75
C ILE A 2 11.61 24.90 -6.95
N MET A 3 10.34 24.48 -6.95
CA MET A 3 9.89 23.29 -6.22
C MET A 3 10.54 21.98 -6.73
N ALA A 4 10.85 21.88 -8.03
CA ALA A 4 11.54 20.73 -8.59
C ALA A 4 13.01 20.66 -8.14
N LEU A 5 13.69 21.81 -8.06
CA LEU A 5 15.07 21.88 -7.55
C LEU A 5 15.15 21.42 -6.08
N HIS A 6 14.19 21.83 -5.24
CA HIS A 6 14.12 21.36 -3.86
C HIS A 6 13.88 19.86 -3.77
N ILE A 7 12.98 19.29 -4.57
CA ILE A 7 12.75 17.83 -4.60
C ILE A 7 14.04 17.09 -4.94
N VAL A 8 14.75 17.52 -6.00
CA VAL A 8 16.02 16.89 -6.41
C VAL A 8 17.07 17.01 -5.30
N PHE A 9 17.20 18.19 -4.68
CA PHE A 9 18.11 18.40 -3.55
C PHE A 9 17.83 17.41 -2.41
N PHE A 10 16.58 17.29 -1.96
CA PHE A 10 16.24 16.37 -0.88
C PHE A 10 16.40 14.89 -1.28
N GLN A 11 16.11 14.52 -2.54
CA GLN A 11 16.38 13.19 -3.04
C GLN A 11 17.87 12.84 -3.01
N ILE A 12 18.74 13.78 -3.37
CA ILE A 12 20.20 13.60 -3.25
C ILE A 12 20.59 13.41 -1.78
N CYS A 13 20.06 14.23 -0.86
CA CYS A 13 20.31 14.06 0.58
C CYS A 13 19.88 12.67 1.08
N VAL A 14 18.68 12.21 0.71
CA VAL A 14 18.18 10.87 1.07
C VAL A 14 19.06 9.77 0.47
N ALA A 15 19.49 9.92 -0.78
CA ALA A 15 20.38 8.95 -1.43
C ALA A 15 21.75 8.86 -0.73
N LEU A 16 22.33 10.00 -0.33
CA LEU A 16 23.58 10.04 0.42
C LEU A 16 23.45 9.38 1.80
N ILE A 17 22.38 9.68 2.54
CA ILE A 17 22.11 9.08 3.86
C ILE A 17 21.90 7.57 3.74
N SER A 18 21.22 7.12 2.69
CA SER A 18 20.93 5.71 2.45
C SER A 18 22.00 4.98 1.62
N LEU A 19 23.13 5.63 1.32
CA LEU A 19 24.22 5.02 0.56
C LEU A 19 24.71 3.70 1.17
N PRO A 20 24.86 3.55 2.51
CA PRO A 20 25.23 2.27 3.10
C PRO A 20 24.24 1.14 2.78
N ILE A 21 22.94 1.45 2.76
CA ILE A 21 21.89 0.49 2.40
C ILE A 21 22.02 0.08 0.93
N HIS A 22 22.27 1.04 0.04
CA HIS A 22 22.47 0.77 -1.39
C HIS A 22 23.70 -0.10 -1.64
N ILE A 23 24.83 0.18 -0.97
CA ILE A 23 26.04 -0.64 -1.05
C ILE A 23 25.76 -2.06 -0.55
N LEU A 24 25.13 -2.21 0.63
CA LEU A 24 24.76 -3.52 1.16
C LEU A 24 23.80 -4.28 0.25
N ALA A 25 22.89 -3.58 -0.43
CA ALA A 25 21.97 -4.18 -1.38
C ALA A 25 22.67 -4.64 -2.67
N LEU A 26 23.62 -3.84 -3.18
CA LEU A 26 24.48 -4.22 -4.31
C LEU A 26 25.32 -5.45 -4.00
N LEU A 27 25.80 -5.58 -2.76
CA LEU A 27 26.55 -6.75 -2.28
C LEU A 27 25.65 -7.95 -1.94
N GLY A 28 24.32 -7.85 -2.08
CA GLY A 28 23.37 -8.91 -1.74
C GLY A 28 23.26 -9.21 -0.24
N LEU A 29 23.77 -8.33 0.62
CA LEU A 29 23.78 -8.50 2.08
C LEU A 29 22.57 -7.83 2.75
N TRP A 30 22.01 -6.78 2.12
CA TRP A 30 20.91 -6.01 2.70
C TRP A 30 19.68 -6.86 3.01
N ASP A 31 19.26 -7.74 2.10
CA ASP A 31 18.05 -8.55 2.30
C ASP A 31 18.13 -9.42 3.55
N ARG A 32 19.33 -9.95 3.86
CA ARG A 32 19.54 -10.76 5.08
C ARG A 32 19.39 -9.92 6.33
N ILE A 33 19.92 -8.69 6.32
CA ILE A 33 19.83 -7.75 7.43
C ILE A 33 18.38 -7.25 7.59
N ALA A 34 17.78 -6.77 6.50
CA ALA A 34 16.41 -6.27 6.48
C ALA A 34 15.44 -7.33 7.00
N LYS A 35 15.49 -8.58 6.52
CA LYS A 35 14.61 -9.67 6.99
C LYS A 35 14.82 -10.02 8.46
N ARG A 36 15.97 -9.72 9.06
CA ARG A 36 16.22 -9.96 10.48
C ARG A 36 15.61 -8.89 11.39
N TYR A 37 15.70 -7.62 11.01
CA TYR A 37 15.32 -6.50 11.87
C TYR A 37 13.99 -5.85 11.50
N LEU A 38 13.70 -5.74 10.21
CA LEU A 38 12.52 -5.05 9.70
C LEU A 38 11.20 -5.68 10.21
N PRO A 39 11.04 -7.02 10.29
CA PRO A 39 9.80 -7.61 10.81
C PRO A 39 9.49 -7.24 12.26
N TYR A 40 10.52 -7.10 13.12
CA TYR A 40 10.33 -6.67 14.50
C TYR A 40 9.81 -5.23 14.58
N LEU A 41 10.44 -4.33 13.81
CA LEU A 41 10.02 -2.93 13.72
C LEU A 41 8.60 -2.83 13.15
N LEU A 42 8.33 -3.52 12.04
CA LEU A 42 7.03 -3.55 11.39
C LEU A 42 5.96 -4.11 12.32
N ASN A 43 6.23 -5.15 13.10
CA ASN A 43 5.28 -5.69 14.07
C ASN A 43 4.86 -4.62 15.11
N LYS A 44 5.83 -3.86 15.63
CA LYS A 44 5.54 -2.76 16.58
C LYS A 44 4.69 -1.66 15.95
N VAL A 45 5.02 -1.24 14.72
CA VAL A 45 4.23 -0.25 13.97
C VAL A 45 2.83 -0.77 13.65
N THR A 46 2.73 -2.04 13.25
CA THR A 46 1.50 -2.72 12.85
C THR A 46 0.50 -2.82 14.00
N LYS A 47 0.95 -3.07 15.23
CA LYS A 47 0.05 -3.09 16.40
C LYS A 47 -0.67 -1.75 16.58
N ASN A 48 0.06 -0.64 16.46
CA ASN A 48 -0.54 0.70 16.57
C ASN A 48 -1.43 0.99 15.36
N TYR A 49 -0.97 0.69 14.14
CA TYR A 49 -1.76 0.83 12.92
C TYR A 49 -3.10 0.08 13.00
N ASN A 50 -3.09 -1.18 13.43
CA ASN A 50 -4.28 -2.01 13.55
C ASN A 50 -5.29 -1.47 14.57
N LYS A 51 -4.83 -0.89 15.69
CA LYS A 51 -5.71 -0.24 16.67
C LYS A 51 -6.51 0.89 16.03
N TYR A 52 -5.87 1.70 15.20
CA TYR A 52 -6.49 2.84 14.54
C TYR A 52 -7.34 2.48 13.33
N MET A 53 -6.86 1.54 12.51
CA MET A 53 -7.60 1.08 11.35
C MET A 53 -8.76 0.15 11.73
N LYS A 54 -8.94 -0.16 13.02
CA LYS A 54 -9.98 -1.08 13.51
C LYS A 54 -11.38 -0.72 12.99
N ASP A 55 -11.77 0.55 13.06
CA ASP A 55 -13.13 0.94 12.66
C ASP A 55 -13.30 0.96 11.15
N HIS A 56 -12.29 1.39 10.40
CA HIS A 56 -12.28 1.28 8.93
C HIS A 56 -12.28 -0.19 8.48
N LYS A 57 -11.58 -1.09 9.19
CA LYS A 57 -11.61 -2.52 8.95
C LYS A 57 -13.00 -3.10 9.24
N LYS A 58 -13.62 -2.72 10.36
CA LYS A 58 -15.01 -3.15 10.67
C LYS A 58 -15.99 -2.69 9.60
N GLU A 59 -15.89 -1.44 9.15
CA GLU A 59 -16.71 -0.91 8.06
C GLU A 59 -16.45 -1.68 6.76
N LEU A 60 -15.17 -1.85 6.39
CA LEU A 60 -14.76 -2.62 5.21
C LEU A 60 -15.41 -4.02 5.19
N PHE A 61 -15.44 -4.70 6.34
CA PHE A 61 -15.97 -6.07 6.45
C PHE A 61 -17.44 -6.14 6.88
N SER A 62 -18.15 -5.01 6.95
CA SER A 62 -19.54 -4.97 7.47
C SER A 62 -20.55 -5.64 6.55
N ASN A 63 -20.32 -5.60 5.23
CA ASN A 63 -21.21 -6.16 4.22
C ASN A 63 -20.80 -7.57 3.74
N LEU A 64 -19.90 -8.25 4.48
CA LEU A 64 -19.34 -9.55 4.09
C LEU A 64 -20.44 -10.59 3.80
N SER A 65 -21.52 -10.58 4.59
CA SER A 65 -22.63 -11.51 4.48
C SER A 65 -23.44 -11.36 3.19
N GLU A 66 -23.39 -10.20 2.54
CA GLU A 66 -24.12 -9.93 1.29
C GLU A 66 -23.53 -10.68 0.10
N PHE A 67 -22.28 -11.13 0.19
CA PHE A 67 -21.54 -11.78 -0.90
C PHE A 67 -21.49 -13.31 -0.81
N LYS A 68 -22.40 -13.91 -0.02
CA LYS A 68 -22.54 -15.37 0.03
C LYS A 68 -23.07 -15.92 -1.29
N GLY A 69 -22.49 -17.03 -1.75
CA GLY A 69 -22.96 -17.73 -2.94
C GLY A 69 -24.32 -18.40 -2.74
N PRO A 70 -24.90 -18.98 -3.81
CA PRO A 70 -26.15 -19.75 -3.73
C PRO A 70 -26.05 -20.98 -2.79
N ASP A 71 -24.83 -21.45 -2.56
CA ASP A 71 -24.44 -22.50 -1.61
C ASP A 71 -24.36 -22.01 -0.15
N GLY A 72 -24.55 -20.70 0.08
CA GLY A 72 -24.39 -20.06 1.39
C GLY A 72 -22.94 -19.81 1.78
N GLU A 73 -21.96 -20.19 0.93
CA GLU A 73 -20.54 -20.04 1.21
C GLU A 73 -20.04 -18.64 0.84
N LEU A 74 -19.20 -18.08 1.70
CA LEU A 74 -18.54 -16.82 1.45
C LEU A 74 -17.14 -17.05 0.87
N LYS A 75 -16.93 -16.66 -0.38
CA LYS A 75 -15.63 -16.73 -1.05
C LYS A 75 -14.94 -15.37 -0.96
N VAL A 76 -14.33 -15.09 0.19
CA VAL A 76 -13.51 -13.88 0.40
C VAL A 76 -12.06 -14.19 0.07
N LEU A 77 -11.48 -13.39 -0.83
CA LEU A 77 -10.04 -13.33 -0.98
C LEU A 77 -9.54 -12.10 -0.23
N ASP A 78 -8.80 -12.32 0.86
CA ASP A 78 -8.07 -11.25 1.56
C ASP A 78 -6.85 -10.87 0.72
N LEU A 79 -6.87 -9.65 0.19
CA LEU A 79 -5.69 -9.02 -0.35
C LEU A 79 -5.10 -8.18 0.77
N GLY A 80 -4.16 -8.79 1.50
CA GLY A 80 -3.35 -8.11 2.51
C GLY A 80 -2.68 -6.83 1.97
N CYS A 81 -2.03 -6.08 2.87
CA CYS A 81 -1.43 -4.75 2.66
C CYS A 81 -0.21 -4.72 1.70
N GLY A 82 -0.31 -5.39 0.57
CA GLY A 82 0.78 -5.60 -0.38
C GLY A 82 0.90 -4.46 -1.38
N THR A 83 1.36 -4.82 -2.57
CA THR A 83 1.34 -3.92 -3.72
C THR A 83 0.42 -4.62 -4.70
N GLY A 84 -0.78 -4.17 -5.05
CA GLY A 84 -1.71 -4.91 -5.95
C GLY A 84 -1.24 -5.32 -7.37
N ALA A 85 -0.03 -5.84 -7.57
CA ALA A 85 0.58 -6.27 -8.82
C ALA A 85 -0.14 -7.48 -9.44
N ASN A 86 -0.92 -8.21 -8.63
CA ASN A 86 -1.61 -9.42 -9.08
C ASN A 86 -2.97 -9.14 -9.70
N PHE A 87 -3.53 -7.91 -9.60
CA PHE A 87 -4.87 -7.58 -10.10
C PHE A 87 -5.04 -7.90 -11.60
N GLN A 88 -3.99 -7.72 -12.39
CA GLN A 88 -4.01 -7.96 -13.83
C GLN A 88 -4.06 -9.45 -14.23
N PHE A 89 -3.73 -10.38 -13.33
CA PHE A 89 -3.64 -11.82 -13.62
C PHE A 89 -4.90 -12.60 -13.24
N TYR A 90 -5.89 -11.96 -12.63
CA TYR A 90 -7.11 -12.66 -12.26
C TYR A 90 -7.94 -13.01 -13.51
N PRO A 91 -8.30 -14.29 -13.70
CA PRO A 91 -9.06 -14.70 -14.88
C PRO A 91 -10.48 -14.15 -14.83
N SER A 92 -10.99 -13.72 -15.98
CA SER A 92 -12.40 -13.36 -16.17
C SER A 92 -13.30 -14.60 -15.97
N GLY A 93 -14.35 -14.47 -15.15
CA GLY A 93 -15.43 -15.46 -15.09
C GLY A 93 -15.41 -16.47 -13.92
N CYS A 94 -14.88 -16.12 -12.73
CA CYS A 94 -15.23 -16.93 -11.55
C CYS A 94 -16.46 -16.34 -10.89
N LYS A 95 -17.48 -17.17 -10.71
CA LYS A 95 -18.75 -16.79 -10.09
C LYS A 95 -18.63 -16.94 -8.57
N GLY A 96 -18.96 -15.87 -7.85
CA GLY A 96 -18.93 -15.82 -6.39
C GLY A 96 -17.55 -15.45 -5.85
N GLY A 97 -17.36 -14.18 -5.52
CA GLY A 97 -16.21 -13.72 -4.77
C GLY A 97 -16.12 -12.20 -4.66
N ALA A 98 -15.88 -11.72 -3.44
CA ALA A 98 -15.56 -10.33 -3.17
C ALA A 98 -14.10 -10.21 -2.73
N PHE A 99 -13.38 -9.30 -3.37
CA PHE A 99 -11.99 -8.96 -3.06
C PHE A 99 -11.98 -7.74 -2.17
N TYR A 100 -11.63 -7.91 -0.91
CA TYR A 100 -11.48 -6.80 0.02
C TYR A 100 -10.02 -6.34 0.07
N PHE A 101 -9.78 -5.03 0.05
CA PHE A 101 -8.45 -4.46 0.07
C PHE A 101 -8.36 -3.23 0.98
N MET A 102 -7.16 -3.01 1.52
CA MET A 102 -6.76 -1.80 2.23
C MET A 102 -5.29 -1.53 1.91
N GLU A 103 -5.04 -0.58 1.01
CA GLU A 103 -3.72 -0.33 0.43
C GLU A 103 -3.29 1.11 0.74
N HIS A 104 -2.01 1.30 1.05
CA HIS A 104 -1.44 2.63 0.99
C HIS A 104 -1.44 3.11 -0.48
N VAL A 105 -1.55 4.42 -0.68
CA VAL A 105 -1.52 5.01 -2.01
C VAL A 105 -0.82 6.37 -2.01
N THR A 106 -0.54 6.90 -3.21
CA THR A 106 0.01 8.24 -3.33
C THR A 106 -1.00 9.30 -2.85
N ALA A 107 -0.49 10.34 -2.19
CA ALA A 107 -1.26 11.45 -1.68
C ALA A 107 -1.68 12.42 -2.80
N ASP A 108 -2.55 13.36 -2.44
CA ASP A 108 -2.92 14.46 -3.32
C ASP A 108 -1.68 15.30 -3.70
N PRO A 109 -1.48 15.65 -4.98
CA PRO A 109 -0.32 16.42 -5.42
C PRO A 109 -0.10 17.77 -4.72
N SER A 110 -1.16 18.37 -4.18
CA SER A 110 -1.11 19.62 -3.42
C SER A 110 -0.72 19.43 -1.95
N SER A 111 -0.61 18.19 -1.47
CA SER A 111 -0.32 17.88 -0.08
C SER A 111 1.17 17.73 0.23
N TRP A 112 1.56 18.11 1.45
CA TRP A 112 2.91 17.82 1.97
C TRP A 112 3.24 16.34 2.01
N ASN A 113 2.24 15.47 2.19
CA ASN A 113 2.42 14.03 2.13
C ASN A 113 2.95 13.59 0.77
N TYR A 114 2.45 14.17 -0.33
CA TYR A 114 2.93 13.86 -1.69
C TYR A 114 4.39 14.27 -1.88
N PHE A 115 4.76 15.44 -1.37
CA PHE A 115 6.14 15.93 -1.39
C PHE A 115 7.10 14.94 -0.72
N PHE A 116 6.79 14.49 0.51
CA PHE A 116 7.62 13.49 1.20
C PHE A 116 7.59 12.12 0.52
N GLN A 117 6.46 11.72 -0.06
CA GLN A 117 6.39 10.48 -0.84
C GLN A 117 7.36 10.49 -2.01
N ILE A 118 7.41 11.56 -2.82
CA ILE A 118 8.33 11.67 -3.96
C ILE A 118 9.79 11.64 -3.51
N ILE A 119 10.12 12.34 -2.41
CA ILE A 119 11.49 12.40 -1.90
C ILE A 119 11.97 11.02 -1.44
N LEU A 120 11.11 10.26 -0.79
CA LEU A 120 11.47 8.97 -0.19
C LEU A 120 11.33 7.79 -1.16
N ASP A 121 10.48 7.88 -2.20
CA ASP A 121 10.16 6.78 -3.14
C ASP A 121 11.39 6.04 -3.69
N PRO A 122 12.47 6.70 -4.16
CA PRO A 122 13.60 6.01 -4.77
C PRO A 122 14.31 5.02 -3.83
N THR A 123 14.34 5.36 -2.54
CA THR A 123 14.98 4.57 -1.48
C THR A 123 13.98 3.66 -0.76
N TRP A 124 12.68 3.94 -0.87
CA TRP A 124 11.65 3.27 -0.10
C TRP A 124 11.62 1.75 -0.31
N LYS A 125 11.94 1.26 -1.51
CA LYS A 125 11.95 -0.19 -1.82
C LYS A 125 12.80 -1.02 -0.85
N TYR A 126 13.86 -0.45 -0.27
CA TYR A 126 14.77 -1.15 0.63
C TYR A 126 14.24 -1.30 2.06
N ILE A 127 13.38 -0.39 2.51
CA ILE A 127 12.89 -0.33 3.90
C ILE A 127 11.37 -0.50 4.02
N GLY A 128 10.65 -0.31 2.92
CA GLY A 128 9.20 -0.44 2.81
C GLY A 128 8.77 -1.78 2.24
N ASP A 129 9.56 -2.85 2.42
CA ASP A 129 9.24 -4.21 1.95
C ASP A 129 8.90 -4.26 0.44
N GLY A 130 9.67 -3.54 -0.39
CA GLY A 130 9.45 -3.46 -1.83
C GLY A 130 8.26 -2.59 -2.27
N CYS A 131 7.58 -1.93 -1.34
CA CYS A 131 6.47 -1.03 -1.62
C CYS A 131 6.91 0.21 -2.42
N LYS A 132 5.97 0.84 -3.15
CA LYS A 132 6.17 2.09 -3.89
C LYS A 132 5.21 3.16 -3.36
N LEU A 133 5.74 4.22 -2.73
CA LEU A 133 4.98 5.30 -2.09
C LEU A 133 4.10 6.08 -3.08
N THR A 134 4.56 6.17 -4.32
CA THR A 134 3.87 6.91 -5.38
C THR A 134 2.86 6.04 -6.15
N LYS A 135 2.54 4.83 -5.65
CA LYS A 135 1.62 3.90 -6.30
C LYS A 135 0.19 4.46 -6.29
N LYS A 136 -0.44 4.41 -7.47
CA LYS A 136 -1.84 4.82 -7.70
C LYS A 136 -2.73 3.58 -7.84
N THR A 137 -2.86 2.80 -6.76
CA THR A 137 -3.53 1.48 -6.80
C THR A 137 -4.94 1.56 -7.40
N TRP A 138 -5.69 2.62 -7.12
CA TRP A 138 -7.02 2.87 -7.67
C TRP A 138 -7.08 2.85 -9.20
N LYS A 139 -6.04 3.33 -9.89
CA LYS A 139 -5.99 3.31 -11.36
C LYS A 139 -5.94 1.89 -11.94
N TYR A 140 -5.35 0.94 -11.21
CA TYR A 140 -5.35 -0.46 -11.62
C TYR A 140 -6.69 -1.13 -11.35
N LEU A 141 -7.35 -0.75 -10.26
CA LEU A 141 -8.70 -1.21 -9.93
C LEU A 141 -9.73 -0.73 -10.96
N GLU A 142 -9.68 0.55 -11.35
CA GLU A 142 -10.56 1.14 -12.38
C GLU A 142 -10.37 0.53 -13.77
N ARG A 143 -9.18 0.00 -14.06
CA ARG A 143 -8.86 -0.66 -15.34
C ARG A 143 -8.97 -2.18 -15.29
N SER A 144 -9.33 -2.71 -14.12
CA SER A 144 -9.46 -4.14 -13.91
C SER A 144 -10.70 -4.68 -14.62
N LYS A 145 -10.79 -6.01 -14.70
CA LYS A 145 -11.96 -6.72 -15.27
C LYS A 145 -12.98 -7.12 -14.19
N PHE A 146 -12.94 -6.47 -13.02
CA PHE A 146 -13.94 -6.68 -11.98
C PHE A 146 -15.31 -6.15 -12.42
N SER A 147 -16.37 -6.84 -11.99
CA SER A 147 -17.76 -6.51 -12.36
C SER A 147 -18.29 -5.27 -11.62
N ASP A 148 -17.82 -5.04 -10.39
CA ASP A 148 -18.08 -3.84 -9.58
C ASP A 148 -16.82 -3.52 -8.76
N VAL A 149 -16.53 -2.23 -8.58
CA VAL A 149 -15.39 -1.76 -7.78
C VAL A 149 -15.83 -0.57 -6.95
N LYS A 150 -15.74 -0.70 -5.62
CA LYS A 150 -16.10 0.36 -4.67
C LYS A 150 -14.98 0.58 -3.67
N TYR A 151 -14.52 1.82 -3.56
CA TYR A 151 -13.46 2.18 -2.61
C TYR A 151 -13.61 3.61 -2.08
N LYS A 152 -12.97 3.86 -0.95
CA LYS A 152 -12.87 5.19 -0.31
C LYS A 152 -11.42 5.54 -0.06
N HIS A 153 -11.10 6.83 -0.19
CA HIS A 153 -9.83 7.37 0.26
C HIS A 153 -9.90 7.72 1.75
N VAL A 154 -8.87 7.33 2.51
CA VAL A 154 -8.73 7.71 3.91
C VAL A 154 -7.29 8.04 4.26
N LEU A 155 -7.13 8.80 5.34
CA LEU A 155 -5.84 9.13 5.90
C LEU A 155 -5.65 8.34 7.19
N ALA A 156 -4.61 7.50 7.23
CA ALA A 156 -4.19 6.88 8.48
C ALA A 156 -3.79 7.96 9.51
N PRO A 157 -3.85 7.67 10.82
CA PRO A 157 -3.63 8.70 11.84
C PRO A 157 -2.16 9.08 12.08
N PHE A 158 -1.22 8.48 11.34
CA PHE A 158 0.19 8.87 11.39
C PHE A 158 0.43 10.12 10.53
N LYS A 159 0.21 11.31 11.13
CA LYS A 159 0.25 12.62 10.43
C LYS A 159 1.48 12.84 9.55
N TRP A 160 2.65 12.34 9.96
CA TRP A 160 3.94 12.52 9.28
C TRP A 160 4.41 11.28 8.50
N SER A 161 3.59 10.24 8.43
CA SER A 161 3.98 9.01 7.72
C SER A 161 3.80 9.18 6.21
N PRO A 162 4.79 8.80 5.38
CA PRO A 162 4.63 8.85 3.92
C PRO A 162 3.60 7.82 3.43
N VAL A 163 3.33 6.75 4.19
CA VAL A 163 2.28 5.76 3.89
C VAL A 163 0.92 6.16 4.47
N ARG A 164 0.72 7.42 4.87
CA ARG A 164 -0.55 7.87 5.47
C ARG A 164 -1.76 7.75 4.53
N PRO A 165 -1.71 8.13 3.25
CA PRO A 165 -2.86 8.02 2.37
C PRO A 165 -3.14 6.56 2.05
N HIS A 166 -4.40 6.15 2.16
CA HIS A 166 -4.85 4.80 1.87
C HIS A 166 -6.13 4.83 1.03
N ILE A 167 -6.38 3.72 0.34
CA ILE A 167 -7.70 3.33 -0.11
C ILE A 167 -8.13 2.05 0.60
N TYR A 168 -9.40 1.91 0.92
CA TYR A 168 -9.98 0.61 1.24
C TYR A 168 -11.31 0.43 0.52
N GLY A 169 -11.67 -0.81 0.25
CA GLY A 169 -12.84 -1.12 -0.52
C GLY A 169 -12.93 -2.58 -0.92
N HIS A 170 -13.87 -2.86 -1.80
CA HIS A 170 -14.04 -4.19 -2.37
C HIS A 170 -14.21 -4.12 -3.89
N ALA A 171 -13.86 -5.22 -4.54
CA ALA A 171 -14.13 -5.46 -5.95
C ALA A 171 -14.84 -6.81 -6.11
N LEU A 172 -15.80 -6.89 -7.02
CA LEU A 172 -16.58 -8.09 -7.30
C LEU A 172 -16.06 -8.78 -8.56
N LYS A 173 -16.02 -10.11 -8.54
CA LYS A 173 -15.62 -10.91 -9.70
C LYS A 173 -16.72 -11.08 -10.74
#